data_AF-A0A7S1DCA5-F1
#
_entry.id   AF-A0A7S1DCA5-F1
#
_cell.length_a   1.000
_cell.length_b   1.000
_cell.length_c   1.000
_cell.angle_alpha   90.00
_cell.angle_beta   90.00
_cell.angle_gamma   90.00
#
_symmetry.space_group_name_H-M   'P 1'
#
loop_
_entity.id
_entity.type
_entity.pdbx_description
1 polymer ?
#
loop_
_entity_poly.entity_id
_entity_poly.type
_entity_poly.pdbx_seq_one_letter_code
_entity_poly.pdbx_strand_id
1 'polypeptide(L)'
;MCTIKFQNRVETCDLLKKTVTVEGEERSGPFDLIVGCDGVNSPVRSSMASTTERFQTVQTALSGQFKVVRLKETPPKLDPTSVALILPKAGPIGAFVEPTAEGCCMLFN
;
A
#
# COMPACT_ATOMS: atom_id res chain seq x y z
N MET A 1 -11.41 -7.48 22.46
CA MET A 1 -10.32 -6.52 22.70
C MET A 1 -9.32 -6.67 21.57
N CYS A 2 -8.92 -5.60 20.90
CA CYS A 2 -7.96 -5.63 19.78
C CYS A 2 -6.65 -4.99 20.24
N THR A 3 -5.51 -5.59 19.89
CA THR A 3 -4.17 -5.10 20.23
C THR A 3 -3.45 -4.71 18.94
N ILE A 4 -2.96 -3.47 18.88
CA ILE A 4 -2.12 -2.98 17.78
C ILE A 4 -0.67 -2.91 18.28
N LYS A 5 0.23 -3.66 17.64
CA LYS A 5 1.67 -3.63 17.92
C LYS A 5 2.36 -2.76 16.87
N PHE A 6 2.72 -1.54 17.24
CA PHE A 6 3.49 -0.63 16.39
C PHE A 6 4.95 -1.06 16.33
N GLN A 7 5.66 -0.66 15.27
CA GLN A 7 7.07 -0.99 15.04
C GLN A 7 7.36 -2.50 14.87
N ASN A 8 6.32 -3.31 14.71
CA ASN A 8 6.43 -4.75 14.42
C ASN A 8 6.24 -4.97 12.92
N ARG A 9 7.32 -4.80 12.16
CA ARG A 9 7.31 -5.08 10.72
C ARG A 9 7.34 -6.58 10.48
N VAL A 10 6.37 -7.11 9.74
CA VAL A 10 6.41 -8.49 9.26
C VAL A 10 7.43 -8.60 8.12
N GLU A 11 8.39 -9.51 8.24
CA GLU A 11 9.40 -9.79 7.21
C GLU A 11 8.98 -10.95 6.32
N THR A 12 8.50 -12.03 6.92
CA THR A 12 8.07 -13.24 6.21
C THR A 12 6.79 -13.81 6.79
N CYS A 13 6.06 -14.53 5.95
CA CYS A 13 4.85 -15.25 6.32
C CYS A 13 4.96 -16.70 5.84
N ASP A 14 4.65 -17.65 6.71
CA ASP A 14 4.55 -19.07 6.38
C ASP A 14 3.09 -19.49 6.60
N LEU A 15 2.33 -19.56 5.50
CA LEU A 15 0.91 -19.89 5.54
C LEU A 15 0.65 -21.36 5.87
N LEU A 16 1.60 -22.26 5.62
CA LEU A 16 1.50 -23.67 5.98
C LEU A 16 1.68 -23.86 7.48
N LYS A 17 2.65 -23.16 8.07
CA LYS A 17 2.88 -23.15 9.53
C LYS A 17 1.96 -22.19 10.28
N LYS A 18 1.23 -21.33 9.56
CA LYS A 18 0.35 -20.29 10.10
C LYS A 18 1.09 -19.28 10.99
N THR A 19 2.34 -18.96 10.65
CA THR A 19 3.19 -18.07 11.44
C THR A 19 3.69 -16.88 10.62
N VAL A 20 4.08 -15.81 11.30
CA VAL A 20 4.82 -14.69 10.71
C VAL A 20 6.14 -14.50 11.44
N THR A 21 7.18 -14.07 10.73
CA THR A 21 8.41 -13.57 11.36
C THR A 21 8.36 -12.05 11.34
N VAL A 22 8.60 -11.45 12.50
CA VAL A 22 8.61 -10.01 12.71
C VAL A 22 10.07 -9.58 12.85
N GLU A 23 10.44 -8.44 12.29
CA GLU A 23 11.78 -7.87 12.41
C GLU A 23 12.21 -7.82 13.89
N GLY A 24 13.34 -8.47 14.20
CA GLY A 24 13.88 -8.54 15.57
C GLY A 24 13.24 -9.60 16.49
N GLU A 25 12.24 -10.37 16.03
CA GLU A 25 11.64 -11.49 16.77
C GLU A 25 11.76 -12.79 15.95
N GLU A 26 11.93 -13.94 16.60
CA GLU A 26 12.09 -15.20 15.84
C GLU A 26 10.82 -15.60 15.07
N ARG A 27 9.63 -15.55 15.70
CA ARG A 27 8.34 -15.96 15.11
C ARG A 27 7.15 -15.59 16.00
N SER A 28 6.02 -15.27 15.37
CA SER A 28 4.72 -15.08 16.01
C SER A 28 3.68 -16.02 15.40
N GLY A 29 2.78 -16.56 16.22
CA GLY A 29 1.74 -17.51 15.84
C GLY A 29 1.76 -18.81 16.67
N PRO A 30 1.01 -19.86 16.26
CA PRO A 30 0.22 -19.94 15.03
C PRO A 30 -1.05 -19.08 15.07
N PHE A 31 -1.51 -18.63 13.90
CA PHE A 31 -2.75 -17.84 13.75
C PHE A 31 -3.83 -18.64 13.02
N ASP A 32 -5.08 -18.46 13.41
CA ASP A 32 -6.22 -19.04 12.66
C ASP A 32 -6.54 -18.28 11.37
N LEU A 33 -6.28 -16.97 11.37
CA LEU A 33 -6.49 -16.08 10.23
C LEU A 33 -5.36 -15.06 10.15
N ILE A 34 -4.82 -14.88 8.95
CA ILE A 34 -3.85 -13.83 8.62
C ILE A 34 -4.48 -12.94 7.55
N VAL A 35 -4.53 -11.63 7.79
CA VAL A 35 -5.07 -10.64 6.85
C VAL A 35 -3.93 -9.73 6.37
N GLY A 36 -3.64 -9.77 5.07
CA GLY A 36 -2.59 -8.97 4.45
C GLY A 36 -3.05 -7.54 4.15
N CYS A 37 -2.63 -6.58 4.97
CA CYS A 37 -2.80 -5.13 4.73
C CYS A 37 -1.44 -4.40 4.70
N ASP A 38 -0.42 -5.09 4.21
CA ASP A 38 1.01 -4.82 4.29
C ASP A 38 1.60 -4.15 3.03
N GLY A 39 0.73 -3.71 2.11
CA GLY A 39 1.09 -2.83 1.00
C GLY A 39 1.77 -3.51 -0.20
N VAL A 40 2.49 -2.71 -0.99
CA VAL A 40 3.01 -3.12 -2.30
C VAL A 40 4.08 -4.21 -2.22
N ASN A 41 4.79 -4.36 -1.11
CA ASN A 41 5.83 -5.38 -0.91
C ASN A 41 5.40 -6.42 0.15
N SER A 42 4.17 -6.91 0.03
CA SER A 42 3.51 -7.80 1.00
C SER A 42 4.19 -9.17 1.14
N PRO A 43 4.70 -9.54 2.33
CA PRO A 43 5.12 -10.91 2.61
C PRO A 43 3.96 -11.91 2.60
N VAL A 44 2.74 -11.49 2.97
CA VAL A 44 1.56 -12.37 2.94
C VAL A 44 1.24 -12.79 1.50
N ARG A 45 1.17 -11.82 0.58
CA ARG A 45 0.95 -12.08 -0.84
C ARG A 45 2.04 -12.97 -1.44
N SER A 46 3.29 -12.74 -1.04
CA SER A 46 4.43 -13.53 -1.50
C SER A 46 4.33 -14.99 -1.04
N SER A 47 3.88 -15.22 0.20
CA SER A 47 3.62 -16.56 0.74
C SER A 47 2.45 -17.27 0.04
N MET A 48 1.39 -16.53 -0.30
CA MET A 48 0.27 -17.09 -1.08
C MET A 48 0.73 -17.57 -2.46
N ALA A 49 1.55 -16.77 -3.15
CA ALA A 49 2.08 -17.10 -4.47
C ALA A 49 3.01 -18.32 -4.46
N SER A 50 3.77 -18.54 -3.38
CA SER A 50 4.63 -19.72 -3.25
C SER A 50 3.88 -20.97 -2.80
N THR A 51 2.73 -20.83 -2.14
CA THR A 51 2.00 -21.96 -1.54
C THR A 51 0.85 -22.46 -2.42
N THR A 52 0.26 -21.60 -3.25
CA THR A 52 -0.95 -21.92 -4.03
C THR A 52 -0.68 -21.77 -5.52
N GLU A 53 -0.63 -22.87 -6.27
CA GLU A 53 -0.42 -22.86 -7.73
C GLU A 53 -1.48 -22.07 -8.50
N ARG A 54 -2.68 -21.95 -7.93
CA ARG A 54 -3.79 -21.18 -8.50
C ARG A 54 -3.68 -19.67 -8.25
N PHE A 55 -2.80 -19.24 -7.35
CA PHE A 55 -2.62 -17.84 -7.01
C PHE A 55 -1.41 -17.30 -7.79
N GLN A 56 -1.68 -16.51 -8.82
CA GLN A 56 -0.66 -15.94 -9.69
C GLN A 56 -0.53 -14.45 -9.41
N THR A 57 0.71 -13.98 -9.25
CA THR A 57 1.02 -12.57 -9.06
C THR A 57 1.95 -12.11 -10.17
N VAL A 58 1.63 -10.97 -10.79
CA VAL A 58 2.50 -10.28 -11.74
C VAL A 58 2.90 -8.97 -11.10
N GLN A 59 4.19 -8.67 -11.10
CA GLN A 59 4.72 -7.37 -10.70
C GLN A 59 5.57 -6.83 -11.84
N THR A 60 5.16 -5.67 -12.35
CA THR A 60 5.85 -4.99 -13.44
C THR A 60 6.26 -3.61 -12.96
N ALA A 61 7.55 -3.30 -13.04
CA ALA A 61 8.02 -1.93 -12.85
C ALA A 61 7.55 -1.11 -14.06
N LEU A 62 6.78 -0.06 -13.80
CA LEU A 62 6.39 0.90 -14.83
C LEU A 62 7.53 1.90 -15.03
N SER A 63 7.75 2.31 -16.28
CA SER A 63 8.63 3.43 -16.57
C SER A 63 7.98 4.73 -16.08
N GLY A 64 8.81 5.65 -15.59
CA GLY A 64 8.35 6.91 -15.02
C GLY A 64 8.63 7.00 -13.52
N GLN A 65 8.29 8.14 -12.95
CA GLN A 65 8.41 8.39 -11.51
C GLN A 65 7.16 9.14 -11.09
N PHE A 66 6.55 8.70 -10.00
CA PHE A 66 5.54 9.51 -9.35
C PHE A 66 6.21 10.73 -8.74
N LYS A 67 5.71 11.91 -9.08
CA LYS A 67 6.10 13.14 -8.40
C LYS A 67 5.01 13.51 -7.42
N VAL A 68 5.43 13.74 -6.18
CA VAL A 68 4.56 14.25 -5.14
C VAL A 68 4.81 15.74 -4.98
N VAL A 69 3.75 16.53 -5.13
CA VAL A 69 3.77 17.95 -4.82
C VAL A 69 2.84 18.20 -3.64
N ARG A 70 3.33 18.89 -2.61
CA ARG A 70 2.52 19.35 -1.49
C ARG A 70 2.09 20.78 -1.77
N LEU A 71 0.78 21.00 -1.74
CA LEU A 71 0.21 22.33 -1.83
C LEU A 71 -0.39 22.70 -0.47
N LYS A 72 -0.21 23.96 -0.06
CA LYS A 72 -0.79 24.49 1.18
C LYS A 72 -2.32 24.56 1.12
N GLU A 73 -2.86 24.63 -0.09
CA GLU A 73 -4.29 24.76 -0.34
C GLU A 73 -4.70 23.81 -1.47
N THR A 74 -5.91 23.26 -1.35
CA THR A 74 -6.52 22.42 -2.38
C THR A 74 -6.78 23.26 -3.64
N PRO A 75 -6.47 22.76 -4.85
CA PRO A 75 -6.73 23.49 -6.09
C PRO A 75 -8.18 23.97 -6.21
N PRO A 76 -8.41 25.18 -6.75
CA PRO A 76 -9.77 25.70 -6.92
C PRO A 76 -10.63 24.73 -7.74
N LYS A 77 -11.89 24.52 -7.32
CA LYS A 77 -12.89 23.61 -7.91
C LYS A 77 -12.78 22.13 -7.54
N LEU A 78 -11.79 21.74 -6.73
CA LEU A 78 -11.78 20.41 -6.12
C LEU A 78 -12.42 20.48 -4.73
N ASP A 79 -13.14 19.41 -4.36
CA ASP A 79 -13.68 19.27 -3.01
C ASP A 79 -12.52 18.95 -2.03
N PRO A 80 -12.28 19.79 -1.01
CA PRO A 80 -11.18 19.62 -0.07
C PRO A 80 -11.36 18.45 0.91
N THR A 81 -12.45 17.70 0.82
CA THR A 81 -12.72 16.53 1.68
C THR A 81 -12.64 15.19 0.94
N SER A 82 -12.35 15.22 -0.37
CA SER A 82 -12.37 14.03 -1.22
C SER A 82 -11.06 13.86 -1.99
N VAL A 83 -10.73 12.61 -2.34
CA VAL A 83 -9.66 12.32 -3.29
C VAL A 83 -10.18 12.54 -4.71
N ALA A 84 -9.48 13.36 -5.49
CA ALA A 84 -9.83 13.65 -6.88
C ALA A 84 -8.83 13.01 -7.86
N LEU A 85 -9.34 12.50 -8.98
CA LEU A 85 -8.53 12.14 -10.16
C LEU A 85 -8.66 13.24 -11.21
N ILE A 86 -7.54 13.86 -11.55
CA ILE A 86 -7.42 14.84 -12.64
C ILE A 86 -6.94 14.11 -13.88
N LEU A 87 -7.81 14.06 -14.89
CA LEU A 87 -7.47 13.55 -16.21
C LEU A 87 -6.99 14.70 -17.11
N PRO A 88 -5.91 14.53 -17.87
CA PRO A 88 -5.46 15.54 -18.82
C PRO A 88 -6.48 15.68 -19.96
N LYS A 89 -6.67 16.91 -20.45
CA LYS A 89 -7.39 17.14 -21.71
C LYS A 89 -6.59 16.68 -22.93
N ALA A 90 -5.26 16.71 -22.82
CA ALA A 90 -4.31 16.24 -23.82
C ALA A 90 -2.99 15.84 -23.14
N GLY A 91 -2.30 14.83 -23.68
CA GLY A 91 -1.05 14.30 -23.13
C GLY A 91 -1.26 13.15 -22.12
N PRO A 92 -0.17 12.52 -21.66
CA PRO A 92 -0.26 11.29 -20.87
C PRO A 92 -0.40 11.51 -19.35
N ILE A 93 -0.16 12.73 -18.86
CA ILE A 93 0.03 12.97 -17.42
C ILE A 93 -1.31 13.16 -16.71
N GLY A 94 -1.62 12.28 -15.78
CA GLY A 94 -2.72 12.44 -14.84
C GLY A 94 -2.23 12.90 -13.47
N ALA A 95 -3.17 13.21 -12.57
CA ALA A 95 -2.84 13.42 -11.17
C ALA A 95 -3.93 12.94 -10.23
N PHE A 96 -3.54 12.36 -9.09
CA PHE A 96 -4.42 12.22 -7.95
C PHE A 96 -4.19 13.37 -6.97
N VAL A 97 -5.26 13.94 -6.42
CA VAL A 97 -5.20 14.98 -5.39
C VAL A 97 -5.87 14.44 -4.13
N GLU A 98 -5.11 14.31 -3.06
CA GLU A 98 -5.56 13.83 -1.76
C GLU A 98 -5.49 14.96 -0.72
N PRO A 99 -6.59 15.31 -0.05
CA PRO A 99 -6.56 16.24 1.06
C PRO A 99 -5.73 15.73 2.23
N THR A 100 -5.09 16.64 2.94
CA THR A 100 -4.31 16.37 4.15
C THR A 100 -4.69 17.37 5.23
N ALA A 101 -4.20 17.16 6.46
CA ALA A 101 -4.42 18.10 7.55
C ALA A 101 -3.85 19.52 7.29
N GLU A 102 -2.89 19.66 6.36
CA GLU A 102 -2.17 20.91 6.09
C GLU A 102 -2.29 21.39 4.63
N GLY A 103 -3.34 20.97 3.92
CA GLY A 103 -3.54 21.30 2.50
C GLY A 103 -3.81 20.05 1.67
N CYS A 104 -3.08 19.83 0.58
CA CYS A 104 -3.22 18.61 -0.21
C CYS A 104 -1.89 18.04 -0.75
N CYS A 105 -1.93 16.76 -1.09
CA CYS A 105 -0.88 16.02 -1.77
C CYS A 105 -1.33 15.75 -3.22
N MET A 106 -0.49 16.08 -4.20
CA MET A 106 -0.73 15.75 -5.60
C MET A 106 0.27 14.71 -6.07
N LEU A 107 -0.23 13.58 -6.57
CA LEU A 107 0.55 12.50 -7.16
C LEU A 107 0.39 12.53 -8.68
N PHE A 108 1.43 12.90 -9.40
CA PHE A 108 1.44 12.89 -10.87
C PHE A 108 1.84 11.51 -11.39
N ASN A 109 1.10 10.99 -12.37
CA ASN A 109 1.39 9.73 -13.07
C ASN A 109 1.56 9.93 -14.57
#